data_AF-A0AAV2HW32-F1
#
_entry.id   AF-A0AAV2HW32-F1
#
_cell.length_a   1.000
_cell.length_b   1.000
_cell.length_c   1.000
_cell.angle_alpha   90.00
_cell.angle_beta   90.00
_cell.angle_gamma   90.00
#
_symmetry.space_group_name_H-M   'P 1'
#
loop_
_entity.id
_entity.type
_entity.pdbx_description
1 polymer ?
#
loop_
_entity_poly.entity_id
_entity_poly.type
_entity_poly.pdbx_seq_one_letter_code
_entity_poly.pdbx_strand_id
1 'polypeptide(L)'
;MATLIGGNMISSPVGSTPVHPGLRSGIMANSCGKEWPLASGAADEAGIDAALKGAHKLYTFGYGSYINEPAEDMPDWKTRFWADDATYARLLSIKKKVDPDNYFWCHNCVGSDLGQGYGSPFSQGIPGNPSATFAFRSDVEFDEIKTVSVTPGTDVIIG
;
A
#
# COMPACT_ATOMS: atom_id res chain seq x y z
N MET A 1 0.73 18.29 -6.94
CA MET A 1 0.45 18.05 -8.37
C MET A 1 -0.90 17.38 -8.51
N ALA A 2 -1.62 17.64 -9.60
CA ALA A 2 -2.90 17.00 -9.89
C ALA A 2 -2.84 16.41 -11.30
N THR A 3 -3.18 15.14 -11.43
CA THR A 3 -3.18 14.40 -12.69
C THR A 3 -4.60 13.89 -12.96
N LEU A 4 -5.13 14.16 -14.16
CA LEU A 4 -6.41 13.57 -14.57
C LEU A 4 -6.22 12.08 -14.85
N ILE A 5 -7.08 11.25 -14.27
CA ILE A 5 -7.10 9.79 -14.45
C ILE A 5 -8.46 9.35 -15.01
N GLY A 6 -8.62 8.05 -15.28
CA GLY A 6 -9.86 7.46 -15.79
C GLY A 6 -9.69 6.83 -17.18
N GLY A 7 -10.65 7.05 -18.07
CA GLY A 7 -10.65 6.48 -19.41
C GLY A 7 -10.73 4.95 -19.39
N ASN A 8 -9.80 4.27 -20.07
CA ASN A 8 -9.81 2.80 -20.14
C ASN A 8 -9.56 2.12 -18.77
N MET A 9 -9.18 2.87 -17.72
CA MET A 9 -9.16 2.32 -16.36
C MET A 9 -10.54 1.87 -15.89
N ILE A 10 -11.62 2.50 -16.36
CA ILE A 10 -13.02 2.19 -15.99
C ILE A 10 -13.49 0.87 -16.63
N SER A 11 -12.88 0.43 -17.74
CA SER A 11 -13.38 -0.73 -18.49
C SER A 11 -13.12 -2.08 -17.80
N SER A 12 -12.19 -2.12 -16.84
CA SER A 12 -11.97 -3.32 -16.02
C SER A 12 -12.93 -3.33 -14.82
N PRO A 13 -13.67 -4.43 -14.58
CA PRO A 13 -14.61 -4.50 -13.45
C PRO A 13 -13.93 -4.25 -12.10
N VAL A 14 -14.63 -3.57 -11.19
CA VAL A 14 -14.18 -3.43 -9.79
C VAL A 14 -14.01 -4.83 -9.17
N GLY A 15 -12.92 -5.03 -8.42
CA GLY A 15 -12.59 -6.31 -7.81
C GLY A 15 -12.02 -7.36 -8.76
N SER A 16 -11.92 -7.10 -10.08
CA SER A 16 -11.23 -7.99 -11.03
C SER A 16 -9.70 -8.00 -10.88
N THR A 17 -9.15 -7.00 -10.19
CA THR A 17 -7.73 -6.83 -9.88
C THR A 17 -7.60 -6.25 -8.48
N PRO A 18 -6.46 -6.40 -7.79
CA PRO A 18 -6.23 -5.75 -6.49
C PRO A 18 -5.99 -4.23 -6.59
N VAL A 19 -6.11 -3.64 -7.79
CA VAL A 19 -6.06 -2.19 -7.98
C VAL A 19 -7.22 -1.55 -7.22
N HIS A 20 -6.90 -0.54 -6.40
CA HIS A 20 -7.89 0.19 -5.60
C HIS A 20 -9.06 0.69 -6.48
N PRO A 21 -10.32 0.46 -6.10
CA PRO A 21 -11.51 0.89 -6.87
C PRO A 21 -11.55 2.39 -7.16
N GLY A 22 -10.96 3.21 -6.30
CA GLY A 22 -10.84 4.66 -6.55
C GLY A 22 -10.01 5.01 -7.78
N LEU A 23 -9.10 4.13 -8.23
CA LEU A 23 -8.41 4.31 -9.53
C LEU A 23 -9.32 3.93 -10.72
N ARG A 24 -10.41 3.19 -10.47
CA ARG A 24 -11.44 2.86 -11.47
C ARG A 24 -12.51 3.94 -11.54
N SER A 25 -12.89 4.54 -10.43
CA SER A 25 -13.96 5.56 -10.37
C SER A 25 -13.45 7.00 -10.35
N GLY A 26 -12.20 7.22 -9.96
CA GLY A 26 -11.63 8.56 -9.83
C GLY A 26 -11.40 9.24 -11.17
N ILE A 27 -11.46 10.56 -11.16
CA ILE A 27 -11.15 11.44 -12.31
C ILE A 27 -9.85 12.21 -12.10
N MET A 28 -9.33 12.22 -10.87
CA MET A 28 -8.12 12.94 -10.51
C MET A 28 -7.30 12.18 -9.46
N ALA A 29 -5.99 12.10 -9.68
CA ALA A 29 -5.01 11.74 -8.66
C ALA A 29 -4.29 13.01 -8.21
N ASN A 30 -4.33 13.31 -6.91
CA ASN A 30 -3.70 14.49 -6.34
C ASN A 30 -2.55 14.08 -5.43
N SER A 31 -1.35 14.57 -5.72
CA SER A 31 -0.15 14.37 -4.92
C SER A 31 0.39 15.66 -4.33
N CYS A 32 1.09 15.57 -3.19
CA CYS A 32 1.80 16.71 -2.62
C CYS A 32 3.22 16.31 -2.22
N GLY A 33 4.20 17.02 -2.76
CA GLY A 33 5.61 16.83 -2.41
C GLY A 33 6.14 18.02 -1.61
N LYS A 34 7.04 17.75 -0.67
CA LYS A 34 7.92 18.74 -0.06
C LYS A 34 9.32 18.52 -0.61
N GLU A 35 9.93 19.57 -1.14
CA GLU A 35 11.35 19.55 -1.45
C GLU A 35 12.16 19.81 -0.18
N TRP A 36 13.22 19.03 0.05
CA TRP A 36 14.13 19.24 1.18
C TRP A 36 15.31 20.12 0.81
N PRO A 37 15.72 21.06 1.68
CA PRO A 37 16.97 21.77 1.50
C PRO A 37 18.15 20.78 1.54
N LEU A 38 19.09 20.88 0.60
CA LEU A 38 20.27 20.01 0.57
C LEU A 38 21.10 20.06 1.88
N ALA A 39 21.08 21.20 2.58
CA ALA A 39 21.85 21.41 3.79
C ALA A 39 21.30 20.67 5.02
N SER A 40 19.98 20.51 5.12
CA SER A 40 19.32 19.86 6.25
C SER A 40 18.82 18.46 5.91
N GLY A 41 18.36 18.23 4.68
CA GLY A 41 17.81 16.95 4.25
C GLY A 41 16.78 16.42 5.24
N ALA A 42 16.93 15.15 5.62
CA ALA A 42 16.07 14.48 6.59
C ALA A 42 16.16 15.03 8.03
N ALA A 43 17.10 15.95 8.33
CA ALA A 43 17.15 16.62 9.64
C ALA A 43 16.16 17.80 9.76
N ASP A 44 15.42 18.14 8.70
CA ASP A 44 14.36 19.15 8.72
C ASP A 44 13.06 18.57 9.33
N GLU A 45 13.08 18.32 10.63
CA GLU A 45 11.94 17.74 11.39
C GLU A 45 10.66 18.59 11.24
N ALA A 46 10.79 19.91 11.21
CA ALA A 46 9.66 20.82 11.02
C ALA A 46 9.06 20.69 9.61
N GLY A 47 9.90 20.52 8.58
CA GLY A 47 9.48 20.23 7.22
C GLY A 47 8.77 18.88 7.09
N ILE A 48 9.29 17.85 7.76
CA ILE A 48 8.68 16.50 7.80
C ILE A 48 7.30 16.57 8.47
N ASP A 49 7.19 17.17 9.65
CA ASP A 49 5.92 17.33 10.37
C ASP A 49 4.89 18.13 9.56
N ALA A 50 5.31 19.20 8.88
CA ALA A 50 4.44 19.96 8.00
C ALA A 50 3.95 19.13 6.80
N ALA A 51 4.81 18.30 6.20
CA ALA A 51 4.45 17.43 5.09
C ALA A 51 3.45 16.35 5.52
N LEU A 52 3.68 15.68 6.66
CA LEU A 52 2.77 14.67 7.20
C LEU A 52 1.40 15.26 7.58
N LYS A 53 1.38 16.44 8.21
CA LYS A 53 0.13 17.19 8.46
C LYS A 53 -0.59 17.55 7.17
N GLY A 54 0.14 17.88 6.12
CA GLY A 54 -0.40 18.12 4.78
C GLY A 54 -1.06 16.87 4.19
N ALA A 55 -0.35 15.74 4.23
CA ALA A 55 -0.86 14.44 3.76
C ALA A 55 -2.16 14.05 4.49
N HIS A 56 -2.19 14.16 5.82
CA HIS A 56 -3.39 13.88 6.61
C HIS A 56 -4.59 14.76 6.24
N LYS A 57 -4.37 16.01 5.82
CA LYS A 57 -5.45 16.86 5.33
C LYS A 57 -5.97 16.39 3.97
N LEU A 58 -5.07 15.96 3.07
CA LEU A 58 -5.44 15.47 1.74
C LEU A 58 -6.29 14.20 1.80
N TYR A 59 -6.01 13.34 2.77
CA TYR A 59 -6.76 12.12 3.03
C TYR A 59 -8.25 12.31 3.30
N THR A 60 -8.68 13.53 3.64
CA THR A 60 -10.11 13.85 3.81
C THR A 60 -10.86 13.99 2.47
N PHE A 61 -10.15 14.17 1.36
CA PHE A 61 -10.74 14.36 0.03
C PHE A 61 -10.80 13.07 -0.80
N GLY A 62 -10.03 12.05 -0.44
CA GLY A 62 -9.94 10.78 -1.16
C GLY A 62 -9.86 9.59 -0.21
N TYR A 63 -10.62 8.55 -0.53
CA TYR A 63 -10.67 7.31 0.25
C TYR A 63 -9.53 6.33 -0.08
N GLY A 64 -8.92 6.49 -1.26
CA GLY A 64 -7.80 5.67 -1.71
C GLY A 64 -6.51 6.46 -1.89
N SER A 65 -5.39 5.75 -1.84
CA SER A 65 -4.07 6.30 -2.12
C SER A 65 -3.29 5.53 -3.17
N TYR A 66 -2.44 6.24 -3.91
CA TYR A 66 -1.56 5.64 -4.90
C TYR A 66 -0.28 5.13 -4.24
N ILE A 67 -0.08 3.81 -4.22
CA ILE A 67 1.02 3.16 -3.47
C ILE A 67 2.43 3.58 -3.90
N ASN A 68 2.60 4.09 -5.13
CA ASN A 68 3.91 4.53 -5.62
C ASN A 68 4.25 5.98 -5.23
N GLU A 69 3.29 6.73 -4.69
CA GLU A 69 3.49 8.09 -4.18
C GLU A 69 2.92 8.19 -2.74
N PRO A 70 3.36 7.35 -1.79
CA PRO A 70 2.78 7.35 -0.45
C PRO A 70 3.44 8.41 0.42
N ALA A 71 2.71 8.90 1.44
CA ALA A 71 3.37 9.48 2.60
C ALA A 71 4.02 8.36 3.44
N GLU A 72 5.10 8.69 4.14
CA GLU A 72 5.79 7.74 5.02
C GLU A 72 4.84 7.21 6.10
N ASP A 73 4.28 8.11 6.92
CA ASP A 73 3.34 7.75 7.99
C ASP A 73 1.90 7.85 7.51
N MET A 74 1.25 6.70 7.37
CA MET A 74 -0.14 6.58 6.91
C MET A 74 -0.93 5.62 7.82
N PRO A 75 -1.76 6.13 8.75
CA PRO A 75 -2.43 5.30 9.76
C PRO A 75 -3.36 4.20 9.21
N ASP A 76 -3.97 4.42 8.05
CA ASP A 76 -4.96 3.57 7.38
C ASP A 76 -4.46 3.03 6.02
N TRP A 77 -3.15 2.84 5.88
CA TRP A 77 -2.51 2.43 4.62
C TRP A 77 -3.10 1.16 4.01
N LYS A 78 -3.55 0.19 4.82
CA LYS A 78 -4.11 -1.08 4.35
C LYS A 78 -5.34 -0.85 3.49
N THR A 79 -6.30 -0.09 3.98
CA THR A 79 -7.55 0.20 3.25
C THR A 79 -7.31 1.27 2.18
N ARG A 80 -6.43 2.25 2.41
CA ARG A 80 -6.10 3.25 1.38
C ARG A 80 -5.45 2.66 0.13
N PHE A 81 -4.56 1.68 0.27
CA PHE A 81 -3.94 1.04 -0.90
C PHE A 81 -4.77 -0.12 -1.46
N TRP A 82 -5.41 -0.90 -0.59
CA TRP A 82 -6.01 -2.18 -0.96
C TRP A 82 -7.54 -2.21 -0.82
N ALA A 83 -8.16 -1.05 -0.63
CA ALA A 83 -9.61 -0.79 -0.58
C ALA A 83 -10.32 -1.29 0.68
N ASP A 84 -10.44 -2.61 0.83
CA ASP A 84 -11.17 -3.22 1.92
C ASP A 84 -10.38 -4.36 2.57
N ASP A 85 -10.82 -4.74 3.77
CA ASP A 85 -10.18 -5.78 4.55
C ASP A 85 -10.24 -7.14 3.87
N ALA A 86 -11.24 -7.41 3.03
CA ALA A 86 -11.36 -8.66 2.29
C ALA A 86 -10.27 -8.79 1.22
N THR A 87 -10.01 -7.70 0.49
CA THR A 87 -8.96 -7.59 -0.51
C THR A 87 -7.59 -7.68 0.16
N TYR A 88 -7.37 -6.95 1.25
CA TYR A 88 -6.13 -7.05 2.02
C TYR A 88 -5.89 -8.46 2.57
N ALA A 89 -6.91 -9.09 3.17
CA ALA A 89 -6.81 -10.45 3.70
C ALA A 89 -6.48 -11.47 2.60
N ARG A 90 -7.07 -11.31 1.41
CA ARG A 90 -6.74 -12.13 0.25
C ARG A 90 -5.28 -11.94 -0.18
N LEU A 91 -4.81 -10.70 -0.33
CA LEU A 91 -3.42 -10.42 -0.69
C LEU A 91 -2.45 -10.96 0.36
N LEU A 92 -2.78 -10.84 1.65
CA LEU A 92 -1.99 -11.39 2.73
C LEU A 92 -1.93 -12.92 2.67
N SER A 93 -3.03 -13.58 2.32
CA SER A 93 -3.04 -15.04 2.14
C SER A 93 -2.11 -15.48 1.00
N ILE A 94 -2.08 -14.72 -0.10
CA ILE A 94 -1.20 -14.95 -1.25
C ILE A 94 0.26 -14.73 -0.84
N LYS A 95 0.54 -13.61 -0.18
CA LYS A 95 1.86 -13.28 0.33
C LYS A 95 2.40 -14.37 1.26
N LYS A 96 1.59 -14.88 2.19
CA LYS A 96 2.00 -15.99 3.09
C LYS A 96 2.24 -17.31 2.37
N LYS A 97 1.59 -17.57 1.24
CA LYS A 97 1.85 -18.77 0.41
C LYS A 97 3.20 -18.66 -0.31
N VAL A 98 3.53 -17.47 -0.83
CA VAL A 98 4.73 -17.24 -1.67
C VAL A 98 5.96 -16.85 -0.86
N ASP A 99 5.76 -16.12 0.24
CA ASP A 99 6.79 -15.59 1.13
C ASP A 99 6.38 -15.80 2.60
N PRO A 100 6.40 -17.06 3.09
CA PRO A 100 5.93 -17.43 4.43
C PRO A 100 6.76 -16.84 5.57
N ASP A 101 7.99 -16.40 5.30
CA ASP A 101 8.88 -15.80 6.28
C ASP A 101 8.90 -14.26 6.19
N ASN A 102 8.11 -13.67 5.29
CA ASN A 102 8.08 -12.23 5.02
C ASN A 102 9.47 -11.66 4.69
N TYR A 103 10.25 -12.40 3.90
CA TYR A 103 11.59 -11.99 3.48
C TYR A 103 11.54 -10.72 2.64
N PHE A 104 10.55 -10.60 1.76
CA PHE A 104 10.29 -9.38 1.00
C PHE A 104 9.39 -8.42 1.80
N TRP A 105 9.89 -7.99 2.95
CA TRP A 105 9.25 -6.97 3.78
C TRP A 105 9.59 -5.56 3.23
N CYS A 106 8.60 -4.67 3.25
CA CYS A 106 8.78 -3.25 3.00
C CYS A 106 7.73 -2.44 3.76
N HIS A 107 8.04 -1.16 4.02
CA HIS A 107 7.13 -0.25 4.72
C HIS A 107 5.78 -0.14 3.98
N ASN A 108 4.67 -0.27 4.71
CA ASN A 108 3.29 -0.29 4.19
C ASN A 108 3.00 -1.31 3.06
N CYS A 109 3.86 -2.33 2.89
CA CYS A 109 3.57 -3.45 2.00
C CYS A 109 2.61 -4.45 2.67
N VAL A 110 1.95 -5.29 1.88
CA VAL A 110 1.07 -6.35 2.40
C VAL A 110 1.81 -7.23 3.41
N GLY A 111 1.29 -7.30 4.63
CA GLY A 111 1.88 -8.05 5.75
C GLY A 111 3.03 -7.32 6.47
N SER A 112 3.30 -6.04 6.18
CA SER A 112 4.31 -5.26 6.89
C SER A 112 3.99 -5.07 8.38
N ASP A 113 2.70 -5.05 8.74
CA ASP A 113 2.17 -4.94 10.11
C ASP A 113 2.43 -6.17 10.99
N LEU A 114 2.88 -7.27 10.39
CA LEU A 114 3.21 -8.50 11.10
C LEU A 114 4.71 -8.64 11.41
N GLY A 115 5.54 -7.70 10.95
CA GLY A 115 7.00 -7.72 11.12
C GLY A 115 7.72 -8.71 10.19
N GLN A 116 9.06 -8.74 10.28
CA GLN A 116 9.89 -9.73 9.58
C GLN A 116 9.76 -11.10 10.27
N GLY A 117 9.25 -12.10 9.56
CA GLY A 117 8.80 -13.39 10.12
C GLY A 117 7.38 -13.29 10.71
N TYR A 118 6.40 -13.92 10.06
CA TYR A 118 4.96 -13.82 10.39
C TYR A 118 4.51 -14.39 11.76
N GLY A 119 5.40 -14.60 12.73
CA GLY A 119 5.00 -15.13 14.04
C GLY A 119 6.07 -15.72 14.94
N SER A 120 7.28 -15.17 15.00
CA SER A 120 8.25 -15.59 16.04
C SER A 120 8.71 -14.39 16.88
N PRO A 121 8.53 -14.41 18.22
CA PRO A 121 9.18 -13.44 19.11
C PRO A 121 10.71 -13.48 19.04
N PHE A 122 11.29 -14.45 18.32
CA PHE A 122 12.73 -14.60 18.10
C PHE A 122 13.24 -14.07 16.76
N SER A 123 12.40 -13.52 15.87
CA SER A 123 12.87 -12.94 14.59
C SER A 123 12.82 -11.41 14.54
N GLN A 124 12.33 -10.73 15.58
CA GLN A 124 12.36 -9.28 15.62
C GLN A 124 13.79 -8.79 15.88
N GLY A 125 14.49 -8.42 14.81
CA GLY A 125 15.68 -7.56 14.88
C GLY A 125 17.04 -8.19 14.60
N ILE A 126 17.15 -9.32 13.87
CA ILE A 126 18.47 -9.80 13.41
C ILE A 126 18.53 -9.76 11.88
N PRO A 127 19.33 -8.85 11.28
CA PRO A 127 19.75 -8.97 9.89
C PRO A 127 20.44 -10.33 9.69
N GLY A 128 19.85 -11.20 8.87
CA GLY A 128 20.43 -12.50 8.52
C GLY A 128 20.19 -13.63 9.51
N ASN A 129 18.96 -13.84 10.00
CA ASN A 129 18.59 -15.11 10.62
C ASN A 129 18.73 -16.26 9.58
N PRO A 130 19.72 -17.16 9.71
CA PRO A 130 20.02 -18.19 8.71
C PRO A 130 18.97 -19.33 8.67
N SER A 131 17.99 -19.33 9.58
CA SER A 131 16.91 -20.32 9.59
C SER A 131 15.72 -19.95 8.70
N ALA A 132 15.64 -18.70 8.22
CA ALA A 132 14.68 -18.29 7.19
C ALA A 132 15.23 -18.68 5.82
N THR A 133 15.09 -19.95 5.47
CA THR A 133 15.45 -20.43 4.13
C THR A 133 14.43 -19.88 3.14
N PHE A 134 14.83 -18.92 2.30
CA PHE A 134 14.02 -18.50 1.16
C PHE A 134 13.84 -19.72 0.23
N ALA A 135 12.72 -20.40 0.37
CA ALA A 135 12.31 -21.46 -0.53
C ALA A 135 11.29 -20.89 -1.51
N PHE A 136 11.73 -20.56 -2.73
CA PHE A 136 10.82 -20.19 -3.80
C PHE A 136 9.90 -21.38 -4.09
N ARG A 137 8.62 -21.24 -3.78
CA ARG A 137 7.60 -22.28 -3.96
C ARG A 137 6.99 -22.17 -5.35
N SER A 138 7.56 -22.90 -6.31
CA SER A 138 7.02 -22.99 -7.68
C SER A 138 5.72 -23.78 -7.77
N ASP A 139 5.31 -24.45 -6.69
CA ASP A 139 4.10 -25.24 -6.56
C ASP A 139 2.88 -24.42 -6.07
N VAL A 140 3.03 -23.11 -5.85
CA VAL A 140 1.90 -22.25 -5.46
C VAL A 140 0.99 -22.02 -6.66
N GLU A 141 -0.17 -22.68 -6.64
CA GLU A 141 -1.26 -22.40 -7.55
C GLU A 141 -2.12 -21.24 -7.00
N PHE A 142 -2.51 -20.31 -7.88
CA PHE A 142 -3.32 -19.15 -7.53
C PHE A 142 -4.75 -19.34 -8.02
N ASP A 143 -5.71 -19.24 -7.10
CA ASP A 143 -7.13 -19.22 -7.45
C ASP A 143 -7.45 -18.00 -8.32
N GLU A 144 -8.39 -18.17 -9.25
CA GLU A 144 -8.91 -17.11 -10.11
C GLU A 144 -9.44 -15.92 -9.30
N ILE A 145 -9.32 -14.71 -9.85
CA ILE A 145 -9.77 -13.49 -9.17
C ILE A 145 -11.30 -13.45 -9.09
N LYS A 146 -11.85 -13.76 -7.91
CA LYS A 146 -13.28 -13.55 -7.61
C LYS A 146 -13.54 -12.06 -7.43
N THR A 147 -14.44 -11.50 -8.24
CA THR A 147 -14.88 -10.10 -8.14
C THR A 147 -15.58 -9.86 -6.81
N VAL A 148 -15.09 -8.91 -6.02
CA VAL A 148 -15.78 -8.40 -4.82
C VAL A 148 -16.42 -7.06 -5.17
N SER A 149 -17.68 -6.87 -4.77
CA SER A 149 -18.37 -5.59 -4.93
C SER A 149 -17.81 -4.59 -3.92
N VAL A 150 -17.11 -3.56 -4.39
CA VAL A 150 -16.69 -2.43 -3.56
C VAL A 150 -17.53 -1.22 -3.93
N THR A 151 -18.10 -0.55 -2.93
CA THR A 151 -18.83 0.71 -3.12
C THR A 151 -17.83 1.80 -3.53
N PRO A 152 -18.00 2.49 -4.66
CA PRO A 152 -17.12 3.58 -5.03
C PRO A 152 -17.20 4.70 -3.98
N GLY A 153 -16.05 5.06 -3.40
CA GLY A 153 -15.88 6.32 -2.71
C GLY A 153 -15.55 7.45 -3.70
N THR A 154 -15.32 8.65 -3.15
CA THR A 154 -15.09 9.93 -3.84
C THR A 154 -14.21 9.89 -5.11
N ASP A 155 -14.39 10.85 -6.01
CA ASP A 155 -13.75 10.90 -7.34
C ASP A 155 -12.22 11.19 -7.35
N VAL A 156 -11.57 11.11 -6.18
CA VAL A 156 -10.17 11.53 -5.98
C VAL A 156 -9.35 10.40 -5.34
N ILE A 157 -8.18 10.14 -5.92
CA ILE A 157 -7.10 9.33 -5.34
C ILE A 157 -6.00 10.26 -4.80
N ILE A 158 -5.44 9.94 -3.63
CA ILE A 158 -4.37 10.72 -3.00
C ILE A 158 -3.00 10.06 -3.22
N GLY A 159 -2.01 10.82 -3.67
CA GLY A 159 -0.59 10.45 -3.66
C GLY A 159 0.25 11.57 -3.06
#